data_AF-A0A0S4XC10-F1
#
_entry.id   AF-A0A0S4XC10-F1
#
_cell.length_a   1.000
_cell.length_b   1.000
_cell.length_c   1.000
_cell.angle_alpha   90.00
_cell.angle_beta   90.00
_cell.angle_gamma   90.00
#
_symmetry.space_group_name_H-M   'P 1'
#
loop_
_entity.id
_entity.type
_entity.pdbx_description
1 polymer ?
#
loop_
_entity_poly.entity_id
_entity_poly.type
_entity_poly.pdbx_seq_one_letter_code
_entity_poly.pdbx_strand_id
1 'polypeptide(L)'
;MLIAVSPPVVPSVDFAFISSQKGVDTISYAPVGYSRTSNGAPLSGTLTIASGAHVRRVRINFAGRVRVCNPATDRSCGTGDDS
;
A
#
# COMPACT_ATOMS: atom_id res chain seq x y z
N MET A 1 3.15 -34.31 -34.85
CA MET A 1 2.48 -34.00 -33.58
C MET A 1 3.21 -32.81 -32.97
N LEU A 2 2.58 -31.63 -32.97
CA LEU A 2 3.14 -30.43 -32.33
C LEU A 2 2.58 -30.34 -30.91
N ILE A 3 3.47 -30.27 -29.91
CA ILE A 3 3.10 -30.01 -28.53
C ILE A 3 3.26 -28.50 -28.31
N ALA A 4 2.15 -27.81 -28.12
CA ALA A 4 2.16 -26.42 -27.68
C ALA A 4 2.19 -26.39 -26.15
N VAL A 5 3.25 -25.81 -25.59
CA VAL A 5 3.37 -25.55 -24.15
C VAL A 5 3.11 -24.07 -23.94
N SER A 6 2.02 -23.71 -23.25
CA SER A 6 1.81 -22.31 -22.84
C SER A 6 2.65 -22.00 -21.60
N PRO A 7 3.37 -20.87 -21.56
CA PRO A 7 4.06 -20.46 -20.35
C PRO A 7 3.04 -20.18 -19.22
N PRO A 8 3.43 -20.32 -17.94
CA PRO A 8 2.57 -19.98 -16.82
C PRO A 8 2.19 -18.51 -16.88
N VAL A 9 0.89 -18.23 -16.80
CA VAL A 9 0.38 -16.85 -16.72
C VAL A 9 0.66 -16.33 -15.31
N VAL A 10 1.52 -15.31 -15.23
CA VAL A 10 1.71 -14.56 -13.98
C VAL A 10 0.59 -13.52 -13.86
N PRO A 11 -0.14 -13.45 -12.73
CA PRO A 11 -1.12 -12.40 -12.53
C PRO A 11 -0.45 -11.02 -12.52
N SER A 12 -1.14 -10.00 -13.04
CA SER A 12 -0.68 -8.62 -12.93
C SER A 12 -0.56 -8.20 -11.46
N VAL A 13 0.24 -7.16 -11.22
CA VAL A 13 0.33 -6.52 -9.90
C VAL A 13 -0.23 -5.12 -10.02
N ASP A 14 -1.29 -4.85 -9.27
CA ASP A 14 -1.94 -3.54 -9.21
C ASP A 14 -1.56 -2.83 -7.91
N PHE A 15 -1.29 -1.53 -8.02
CA PHE A 15 -0.94 -0.67 -6.90
C PHE A 15 -1.95 0.47 -6.79
N ALA A 16 -2.45 0.72 -5.58
CA ALA A 16 -3.30 1.85 -5.28
C ALA A 16 -2.91 2.47 -3.95
N PHE A 17 -2.54 3.75 -3.96
CA PHE A 17 -2.24 4.50 -2.74
C PHE A 17 -3.39 5.44 -2.40
N ILE A 18 -3.92 5.30 -1.17
CA ILE A 18 -4.91 6.21 -0.61
C ILE A 18 -4.24 6.90 0.57
N SER A 19 -4.17 8.24 0.53
CA SER A 19 -3.59 9.03 1.60
C SER A 19 -4.67 9.82 2.36
N SER A 20 -4.32 10.33 3.53
CA SER A 20 -5.20 11.18 4.33
C SER A 20 -5.40 12.57 3.73
N GLN A 21 -4.66 12.94 2.67
CA GLN A 21 -4.82 14.20 1.96
C GLN A 21 -5.31 13.99 0.53
N LYS A 22 -6.42 14.64 0.18
CA LYS A 22 -7.03 14.52 -1.14
C LYS A 22 -6.07 14.99 -2.24
N GLY A 23 -5.90 14.18 -3.27
CA GLY A 23 -5.05 14.50 -4.43
C GLY A 23 -3.56 14.30 -4.19
N VAL A 24 -3.15 13.73 -3.05
CA VAL A 24 -1.76 13.35 -2.79
C VAL A 24 -1.58 11.86 -3.06
N ASP A 25 -0.81 11.55 -4.09
CA ASP A 25 -0.47 10.19 -4.56
C ASP A 25 0.97 9.77 -4.19
N THR A 26 1.74 10.67 -3.61
CA THR A 26 3.12 10.46 -3.20
C THR A 26 3.28 10.58 -1.70
N ILE A 27 4.28 9.88 -1.17
CA ILE A 27 4.70 9.99 0.23
C ILE A 27 6.15 10.48 0.27
N SER A 28 6.42 11.37 1.20
CA SER A 28 7.76 11.86 1.53
C SER A 28 8.02 11.62 3.02
N TYR A 29 9.28 11.68 3.43
CA TYR A 29 9.68 11.50 4.82
C TYR A 29 10.55 12.66 5.28
N ALA A 30 10.29 13.16 6.48
CA ALA A 30 11.22 14.04 7.17
C ALA A 30 12.51 13.29 7.53
N PRO A 31 13.64 14.00 7.79
CA PRO A 31 14.88 13.37 8.26
C PRO A 31 14.71 12.51 9.51
N VAL A 32 13.77 12.87 10.39
CA VAL A 32 13.44 12.13 11.63
C VAL A 32 12.46 10.97 11.42
N GLY A 33 12.06 10.70 10.18
CA GLY A 33 11.22 9.55 9.81
C GLY A 33 9.72 9.80 9.77
N TYR A 34 9.21 10.99 10.12
CA TYR A 34 7.78 11.29 9.99
C TYR A 34 7.34 11.33 8.53
N SER A 35 6.22 10.69 8.22
CA SER A 35 5.62 10.73 6.89
C SER A 35 4.95 12.07 6.64
N ARG A 36 5.19 12.62 5.45
CA ARG A 36 4.74 13.94 5.03
C ARG A 36 4.40 13.93 3.54
N THR A 37 3.67 14.94 3.12
CA THR A 37 3.60 15.33 1.71
C THR A 37 4.94 15.91 1.26
N SER A 38 5.12 16.07 -0.05
CA SER A 38 6.31 16.72 -0.63
C SER A 38 6.52 18.16 -0.15
N ASN A 39 5.44 18.88 0.20
CA ASN A 39 5.51 20.23 0.77
C ASN A 39 5.60 20.25 2.31
N GLY A 40 5.77 19.11 2.97
CA GLY A 40 6.03 19.04 4.41
C GLY A 40 4.80 19.04 5.32
N ALA A 41 3.59 18.88 4.80
CA ALA A 41 2.41 18.66 5.64
C ALA A 41 2.38 17.22 6.16
N PRO A 42 1.89 16.95 7.39
CA PRO A 42 1.72 15.57 7.89
C PRO A 42 0.84 14.73 6.96
N LEU A 43 1.26 13.49 6.72
CA LEU A 43 0.56 12.56 5.83
C LEU A 43 0.53 11.16 6.45
N SER A 44 -0.60 10.48 6.33
CA SER A 44 -0.74 9.04 6.53
C SER A 44 -1.30 8.43 5.25
N GLY A 45 -1.18 7.12 5.07
CA GLY A 45 -1.74 6.48 3.90
C GLY A 45 -1.68 4.96 3.94
N THR A 46 -2.36 4.36 2.97
CA THR A 46 -2.39 2.92 2.76
C THR A 46 -2.09 2.63 1.30
N LEU A 47 -0.99 1.91 1.06
CA LEU A 47 -0.70 1.31 -0.25
C LEU A 47 -1.34 -0.07 -0.29
N THR A 48 -2.25 -0.28 -1.24
CA THR A 48 -2.82 -1.58 -1.56
C THR A 48 -2.03 -2.18 -2.72
N ILE A 49 -1.61 -3.44 -2.55
CA ILE A 49 -0.93 -4.25 -3.55
C ILE A 49 -1.84 -5.45 -3.81
N ALA A 50 -2.32 -5.61 -5.04
CA ALA A 50 -3.18 -6.71 -5.44
C ALA A 50 -2.53 -7.53 -6.56
N SER A 51 -2.67 -8.85 -6.49
CA SER A 51 -2.25 -9.77 -7.55
C SER A 51 -3.13 -11.02 -7.55
N GLY A 52 -3.91 -11.20 -8.62
CA GLY A 52 -4.95 -12.22 -8.67
C GLY A 52 -5.92 -12.08 -7.49
N ALA A 53 -6.12 -13.15 -6.72
CA ALA A 53 -6.98 -13.16 -5.53
C ALA A 53 -6.28 -12.64 -4.25
N HIS A 54 -4.98 -12.32 -4.32
CA HIS A 54 -4.21 -11.91 -3.15
C HIS A 54 -4.13 -10.40 -3.03
N VAL A 55 -4.43 -9.88 -1.83
CA VAL A 55 -4.29 -8.46 -1.50
C VAL A 55 -3.43 -8.31 -0.27
N ARG A 56 -2.54 -7.33 -0.28
CA ARG A 56 -1.81 -6.85 0.91
C ARG A 56 -1.95 -5.35 1.01
N ARG A 57 -2.04 -4.85 2.24
CA ARG A 57 -2.03 -3.43 2.53
C ARG A 57 -0.78 -3.08 3.31
N VAL A 58 -0.17 -1.97 2.94
CA VAL A 58 0.95 -1.35 3.63
C VAL A 58 0.43 -0.04 4.21
N ARG A 59 0.16 -0.05 5.52
CA ARG A 59 -0.35 1.11 6.27
C ARG A 59 0.82 1.92 6.81
N ILE A 60 0.75 3.23 6.63
CA ILE A 60 1.78 4.18 7.04
C ILE A 60 1.10 5.26 7.87
N ASN A 61 1.41 5.33 9.17
CA ASN A 61 0.86 6.35 10.04
C ASN A 61 1.71 7.62 10.01
N PHE A 62 1.24 8.71 10.64
CA PHE A 62 1.93 10.02 10.65
C PHE A 62 3.35 9.98 11.24
N ALA A 63 3.63 9.02 12.13
CA ALA A 63 4.96 8.81 12.66
C ALA A 63 5.93 8.16 11.65
N GLY A 64 5.45 7.85 10.43
CA GLY A 64 6.16 7.12 9.39
C GLY A 64 6.33 5.63 9.67
N ARG A 65 5.60 5.06 10.64
CA ARG A 65 5.68 3.63 10.94
C ARG A 65 4.90 2.84 9.91
N VAL A 66 5.57 1.86 9.32
CA VAL A 66 5.01 0.99 8.28
C VAL A 66 4.54 -0.33 8.88
N ARG A 67 3.32 -0.76 8.51
CA ARG A 67 2.77 -2.07 8.87
C ARG A 67 2.18 -2.74 7.64
N VAL A 68 2.65 -3.95 7.33
CA VAL A 68 2.07 -4.81 6.31
C VAL A 68 0.97 -5.64 6.95
N CYS A 69 -0.18 -5.76 6.28
CA CYS A 69 -1.30 -6.55 6.78
C CYS A 69 -2.09 -7.20 5.63
N ASN A 70 -2.75 -8.31 5.93
CA ASN A 70 -3.64 -9.06 5.04
C ASN A 70 -5.11 -8.71 5.33
N PRO A 71 -5.81 -7.95 4.45
CA PRO A 71 -7.19 -7.55 4.71
C PRO A 71 -8.19 -8.72 4.76
N ALA A 72 -7.82 -9.92 4.30
CA ALA A 72 -8.66 -11.10 4.39
C ALA A 72 -8.63 -11.78 5.77
N THR A 73 -7.57 -11.57 6.57
CA THR A 73 -7.38 -12.28 7.85
C THR A 73 -7.16 -11.35 9.04
N ASP A 74 -6.61 -10.16 8.80
CA ASP A 74 -6.13 -9.30 9.87
C ASP A 74 -7.19 -8.25 10.19
N ARG A 75 -7.80 -8.37 11.37
CA ARG A 75 -8.82 -7.41 11.86
C ARG A 75 -8.29 -5.96 11.94
N SER A 76 -6.98 -5.80 12.13
CA SER A 76 -6.32 -4.49 12.18
C SER A 76 -6.05 -3.89 10.80
N CYS A 77 -6.46 -4.50 9.69
CA CYS A 77 -6.31 -3.92 8.33
C CYS A 77 -7.35 -2.85 7.97
N GLY A 78 -8.16 -2.41 8.93
CA GLY A 78 -9.14 -1.33 8.73
C GLY A 78 -8.51 0.01 8.40
N THR A 79 -9.31 0.92 7.82
CA THR A 79 -8.91 2.29 7.45
C THR A 79 -8.77 3.25 8.65
N GLY A 80 -8.87 2.74 9.89
CA GLY A 80 -8.76 3.58 11.08
C GLY A 80 -7.35 4.09 11.27
N ASP A 81 -7.18 5.37 11.58
CA ASP A 81 -5.88 5.92 11.92
C ASP A 81 -5.37 5.28 13.22
N ASP A 82 -4.25 4.54 13.14
CA ASP A 82 -3.48 4.16 14.33
C ASP A 82 -2.83 5.46 14.86
N SER A 83 -3.63 6.23 15.62
CA SER A 83 -3.22 7.44 16.34
C SER A 83 -2.27 7.11 17.49
#